data_AF-A0A6J6R3V0-F1
#
_entry.id   AF-A0A6J6R3V0-F1
#
_cell.length_a   1.000
_cell.length_b   1.000
_cell.length_c   1.000
_cell.angle_alpha   90.00
_cell.angle_beta   90.00
_cell.angle_gamma   90.00
#
_symmetry.space_group_name_H-M   'P 1'
#
loop_
_entity.id
_entity.type
_entity.pdbx_description
1 polymer ?
#
loop_
_entity_poly.entity_id
_entity_poly.type
_entity_poly.pdbx_seq_one_letter_code
_entity_poly.pdbx_strand_id
1 'polypeptide(L)'
;MEAHLQVLLSERPQVFGEGWTLVRREHPTAIGPVDLLLRDHNGAYVAVEIKRRGEIDGVEQLTRYLDLMNRDPAISPVRGIFAAQEIRPQAKTLAVDRGIECKVFDYDALREIDDGKLRLF
;
A
#
# COMPACT_ATOMS: atom_id res chain seq x y z
N MET A 1 0.70 9.40 12.92
CA MET A 1 1.80 8.40 12.86
C MET A 1 1.61 7.54 11.62
N GLU A 2 2.61 6.79 11.17
CA GLU A 2 2.47 5.85 10.02
C GLU A 2 1.31 4.87 10.23
N ALA A 3 1.17 4.35 11.46
CA ALA A 3 0.05 3.52 11.88
C ALA A 3 -1.34 4.14 11.59
N HIS A 4 -1.49 5.47 11.67
CA HIS A 4 -2.76 6.13 11.32
C HIS A 4 -3.04 6.08 9.81
N LEU A 5 -2.00 6.27 8.99
CA LEU A 5 -2.14 6.17 7.54
C LEU A 5 -2.49 4.73 7.14
N GLN A 6 -1.87 3.73 7.78
CA GLN A 6 -2.19 2.32 7.57
C GLN A 6 -3.65 2.01 7.90
N VAL A 7 -4.15 2.46 9.07
CA VAL A 7 -5.56 2.30 9.47
C VAL A 7 -6.48 2.97 8.44
N LEU A 8 -6.24 4.24 8.14
CA LEU A 8 -7.08 5.03 7.22
C LEU A 8 -7.18 4.41 5.82
N LEU A 9 -6.04 3.95 5.26
CA LEU A 9 -6.00 3.32 3.95
C LEU A 9 -6.62 1.92 3.97
N SER A 10 -6.54 1.20 5.10
CA SER A 10 -7.16 -0.12 5.25
C SER A 10 -8.69 -0.06 5.30
N GLU A 11 -9.24 0.99 5.90
CA GLU A 11 -10.69 1.22 6.00
C GLU A 11 -11.28 1.77 4.70
N ARG A 12 -10.42 2.24 3.78
CA ARG A 12 -10.82 2.89 2.53
C ARG A 12 -10.06 2.37 1.31
N PRO A 13 -10.14 1.07 0.96
CA PRO A 13 -9.45 0.54 -0.20
C PRO A 13 -9.80 1.25 -1.53
N GLN A 14 -10.94 1.94 -1.60
CA GLN A 14 -11.41 2.66 -2.78
C GLN A 14 -10.49 3.81 -3.20
N VAL A 15 -9.63 4.30 -2.29
CA VAL A 15 -8.60 5.29 -2.62
C VAL A 15 -7.55 4.72 -3.57
N PHE A 16 -7.39 3.40 -3.62
CA PHE A 16 -6.52 2.71 -4.58
C PHE A 16 -7.22 2.54 -5.94
N GLY A 17 -8.52 2.23 -5.94
CA GLY A 17 -9.39 2.25 -7.10
C GLY A 17 -10.79 1.72 -6.78
N GLU A 18 -11.75 1.93 -7.68
CA GLU A 18 -13.11 1.39 -7.52
C GLU A 18 -13.09 -0.15 -7.48
N GLY A 19 -13.92 -0.74 -6.62
CA GLY A 19 -14.02 -2.20 -6.47
C GLY A 19 -12.85 -2.86 -5.70
N TRP A 20 -11.88 -2.08 -5.21
CA TRP A 20 -10.79 -2.62 -4.39
C TRP A 20 -11.29 -3.02 -3.00
N THR A 21 -10.73 -4.09 -2.46
CA THR A 21 -11.09 -4.62 -1.14
C THR A 21 -9.85 -4.96 -0.30
N LEU A 22 -9.96 -4.79 1.01
CA LEU A 22 -8.92 -5.20 1.95
C LEU A 22 -8.96 -6.72 2.12
N VAL A 23 -7.82 -7.38 1.94
CA VAL A 23 -7.66 -8.79 2.33
C VAL A 23 -7.18 -8.85 3.77
N ARG A 24 -6.08 -8.16 4.08
CA ARG A 24 -5.46 -8.20 5.41
C ARG A 24 -4.54 -7.00 5.63
N ARG A 25 -4.53 -6.48 6.86
CA ARG A 25 -3.48 -5.61 7.38
C ARG A 25 -2.35 -6.44 7.95
N GLU A 26 -1.12 -5.94 7.83
CA GLU A 26 0.08 -6.59 8.32
C GLU A 26 0.14 -8.06 7.85
N HIS A 27 0.03 -8.26 6.54
CA HIS A 27 0.02 -9.58 5.97
C HIS A 27 1.40 -10.24 6.16
N PRO A 28 1.49 -11.39 6.84
CA PRO A 28 2.77 -11.95 7.23
C PRO A 28 3.58 -12.43 6.03
N THR A 29 4.88 -12.12 6.03
CA THR A 29 5.87 -12.76 5.16
C THR A 29 6.99 -13.36 6.01
N ALA A 30 7.90 -14.12 5.40
CA ALA A 30 9.02 -14.74 6.11
C ALA A 30 10.00 -13.74 6.76
N ILE A 31 9.98 -12.47 6.34
CA ILE A 31 10.93 -11.44 6.81
C ILE A 31 10.23 -10.24 7.47
N GLY A 32 8.95 -10.40 7.82
CA GLY A 32 8.12 -9.33 8.41
C GLY A 32 6.82 -9.12 7.63
N PRO A 33 5.86 -8.37 8.18
CA PRO A 33 4.60 -8.12 7.51
C PRO A 33 4.74 -7.05 6.42
N VAL A 34 3.99 -7.22 5.33
CA VAL A 34 3.66 -6.10 4.43
C VAL A 34 2.45 -5.35 4.98
N ASP A 35 2.43 -4.03 4.87
CA ASP A 35 1.42 -3.19 5.54
C ASP A 35 -0.01 -3.55 5.17
N LEU A 36 -0.33 -3.65 3.87
CA LEU A 36 -1.63 -4.08 3.40
C LEU A 36 -1.49 -5.12 2.28
N LEU A 37 -2.37 -6.12 2.31
CA LEU A 37 -2.70 -6.93 1.16
C LEU A 37 -4.13 -6.61 0.73
N LEU A 38 -4.29 -6.20 -0.52
CA LEU A 38 -5.56 -5.83 -1.13
C LEU A 38 -5.89 -6.79 -2.28
N ARG A 39 -7.15 -6.77 -2.71
CA ARG A 39 -7.57 -7.21 -4.05
C ARG A 39 -8.04 -6.03 -4.87
N ASP A 40 -7.59 -5.95 -6.10
CA ASP A 40 -8.10 -4.96 -7.07
C ASP A 40 -9.47 -5.40 -7.65
N HIS A 41 -10.02 -4.59 -8.56
CA HIS A 41 -11.32 -4.83 -9.21
C HIS A 41 -11.38 -6.14 -10.02
N ASN A 42 -10.23 -6.70 -10.43
CA ASN A 42 -10.15 -7.98 -11.12
C ASN A 42 -9.93 -9.14 -10.14
N GLY A 43 -9.88 -8.87 -8.85
CA GLY A 43 -9.58 -9.85 -7.80
C GLY A 43 -8.10 -10.21 -7.70
N ALA A 44 -7.20 -9.49 -8.38
CA ALA A 44 -5.77 -9.75 -8.32
C ALA A 44 -5.17 -9.19 -7.02
N TYR A 45 -4.16 -9.88 -6.47
CA TYR A 45 -3.52 -9.48 -5.23
C TYR A 45 -2.56 -8.30 -5.43
N VAL A 46 -2.66 -7.32 -4.52
CA VAL A 46 -1.79 -6.14 -4.50
C VAL A 46 -1.25 -5.93 -3.10
N ALA A 47 0.07 -6.04 -2.96
CA ALA A 47 0.80 -5.71 -1.75
C ALA A 47 1.08 -4.20 -1.73
N VAL A 48 0.76 -3.54 -0.63
CA VAL A 48 0.99 -2.11 -0.44
C VAL A 48 1.91 -1.90 0.75
N GLU A 49 3.02 -1.21 0.53
CA GLU A 49 3.90 -0.72 1.60
C GLU A 49 3.63 0.79 1.78
N ILE A 50 3.45 1.23 3.03
CA ILE A 50 3.02 2.58 3.38
C ILE A 50 4.15 3.28 4.12
N LYS A 51 4.53 4.46 3.66
CA LYS A 51 5.49 5.33 4.36
C LYS A 51 4.91 6.72 4.56
N ARG A 52 5.32 7.42 5.62
CA ARG A 52 5.09 8.88 5.66
C ARG A 52 5.90 9.58 4.57
N ARG A 53 7.20 9.27 4.51
CA ARG A 53 8.15 9.77 3.53
C ARG A 53 8.84 8.56 2.89
N GLY A 54 8.58 8.34 1.62
CA GLY A 54 9.08 7.22 0.84
C GLY A 54 10.53 7.44 0.42
N GLU A 55 11.39 6.54 0.88
CA GLU A 55 12.81 6.50 0.56
C GLU A 55 13.18 5.14 -0.08
N ILE A 56 14.45 4.97 -0.46
CA ILE A 56 14.92 3.77 -1.19
C ILE A 56 14.73 2.49 -0.37
N ASP A 57 14.93 2.58 0.94
CA ASP A 57 14.79 1.47 1.87
C ASP A 57 13.38 0.85 1.85
N GLY A 58 12.34 1.67 1.77
CA GLY A 58 10.95 1.22 1.66
C GLY A 58 10.67 0.50 0.33
N VAL A 59 11.30 0.93 -0.76
CA VAL A 59 11.18 0.27 -2.07
C VAL A 59 11.89 -1.09 -2.06
N GLU A 60 13.10 -1.15 -1.50
CA GLU A 60 13.85 -2.40 -1.36
C GLU A 60 13.13 -3.38 -0.41
N GLN A 61 12.49 -2.86 0.65
CA GLN A 61 11.64 -3.65 1.53
C GLN A 61 10.46 -4.27 0.77
N LEU A 62 9.68 -3.46 0.04
CA LEU A 62 8.56 -3.96 -0.74
C LEU A 62 9.02 -4.95 -1.83
N THR A 63 10.16 -4.70 -2.47
CA THR A 63 10.72 -5.64 -3.46
C THR A 63 10.96 -7.02 -2.84
N ARG A 64 11.60 -7.10 -1.66
CA ARG A 64 11.82 -8.37 -0.96
C ARG A 64 10.51 -9.06 -0.56
N TYR A 65 9.50 -8.30 -0.16
CA TYR A 65 8.18 -8.88 0.14
C TYR A 65 7.54 -9.47 -1.12
N LEU A 66 7.56 -8.76 -2.24
CA LEU A 66 7.01 -9.26 -3.51
C LEU A 66 7.73 -10.52 -3.99
N ASP A 67 9.06 -10.58 -3.86
CA ASP A 67 9.86 -11.77 -4.21
C ASP A 67 9.45 -13.00 -3.39
N LEU A 68 9.07 -12.82 -2.13
CA LEU A 68 8.62 -13.90 -1.26
C LEU A 68 7.17 -14.28 -1.55
N MET A 69 6.28 -13.28 -1.64
CA MET A 69 4.85 -13.49 -1.86
C MET A 69 4.56 -14.13 -3.21
N ASN A 70 5.30 -13.78 -4.26
CA ASN A 70 5.13 -14.36 -5.59
C ASN A 70 5.62 -15.82 -5.70
N ARG A 71 6.31 -16.36 -4.68
CA ARG A 71 6.65 -17.80 -4.62
C ARG A 71 5.48 -18.65 -4.15
N ASP A 72 4.46 -18.06 -3.53
CA ASP A 72 3.26 -18.76 -3.08
C ASP A 72 2.23 -18.84 -4.23
N PRO A 73 1.97 -20.04 -4.80
CA PRO A 73 1.01 -20.18 -5.89
C PRO A 73 -0.44 -19.86 -5.51
N ALA A 74 -0.78 -19.82 -4.22
CA ALA A 74 -2.13 -19.53 -3.76
C ALA A 74 -2.50 -18.04 -3.92
N ILE A 75 -1.51 -17.16 -3.93
CA ILE A 75 -1.71 -15.70 -4.03
C ILE A 75 -1.01 -15.07 -5.23
N SER A 76 -0.04 -15.76 -5.84
CA SER A 76 0.65 -15.29 -7.04
C SER A 76 -0.32 -15.19 -8.24
N PRO A 77 -0.22 -14.14 -9.08
CA PRO A 77 0.72 -13.03 -9.00
C PRO A 77 0.30 -11.94 -8.00
N VAL A 78 1.29 -11.37 -7.31
CA VAL A 78 1.14 -10.23 -6.40
C VAL A 78 1.89 -9.02 -6.98
N ARG A 79 1.16 -7.92 -7.22
CA ARG A 79 1.74 -6.64 -7.66
C ARG A 79 2.06 -5.75 -6.46
N GLY A 80 2.97 -4.78 -6.62
CA GLY A 80 3.37 -3.85 -5.57
C GLY A 80 2.89 -2.42 -5.79
N ILE A 81 2.42 -1.77 -4.72
CA ILE A 81 2.24 -0.32 -4.63
C ILE A 81 3.09 0.22 -3.47
N PHE A 82 3.94 1.20 -3.75
CA PHE A 82 4.61 2.02 -2.75
C PHE A 82 3.80 3.29 -2.50
N ALA A 83 3.12 3.33 -1.36
CA ALA A 83 2.21 4.41 -0.96
C ALA A 83 2.88 5.35 0.04
N ALA A 84 2.85 6.67 -0.20
CA ALA A 84 3.35 7.62 0.80
C ALA A 84 2.71 9.01 0.72
N GLN A 85 2.98 9.88 1.70
CA GLN A 85 2.60 11.31 1.60
C GLN A 85 3.59 12.10 0.74
N GLU A 86 4.85 11.67 0.74
CA GLU A 86 5.90 12.20 -0.12
C GLU A 86 6.78 11.03 -0.57
N ILE A 87 7.22 10.98 -1.83
CA ILE A 87 8.18 9.98 -2.32
C ILE A 87 9.38 10.72 -2.90
N ARG A 88 10.58 10.39 -2.43
CA ARG A 88 11.82 10.99 -2.92
C ARG A 88 12.06 10.58 -4.39
N PRO A 89 12.59 11.48 -5.25
CA PRO A 89 12.78 11.17 -6.68
C PRO A 89 13.54 9.87 -6.94
N GLN A 90 14.62 9.62 -6.20
CA GLN A 90 15.42 8.40 -6.33
C GLN A 90 14.66 7.13 -5.94
N ALA A 91 13.78 7.21 -4.93
CA ALA A 91 12.92 6.09 -4.55
C ALA A 91 11.88 5.82 -5.63
N LYS A 92 11.30 6.87 -6.23
CA LYS A 92 10.37 6.73 -7.35
C LYS A 92 11.04 6.09 -8.57
N THR A 93 12.25 6.51 -8.92
CA THR A 93 13.04 5.91 -10.01
C THR A 93 13.27 4.42 -9.76
N LEU A 94 13.69 4.04 -8.56
CA LEU A 94 13.92 2.64 -8.21
C LEU A 94 12.63 1.82 -8.22
N ALA A 95 11.53 2.36 -7.69
CA ALA A 95 10.25 1.67 -7.68
C ALA A 95 9.79 1.34 -9.11
N VAL A 96 9.87 2.32 -10.03
CA VAL A 96 9.52 2.11 -11.44
C VAL A 96 10.43 1.06 -12.08
N ASP A 97 11.73 1.09 -11.83
CA ASP A 97 12.69 0.08 -12.32
C ASP A 97 12.34 -1.34 -11.85
N ARG A 98 11.81 -1.48 -10.63
CA ARG A 98 11.34 -2.76 -10.06
C ARG A 98 9.90 -3.13 -10.43
N GLY A 99 9.23 -2.34 -11.28
CA GLY A 99 7.82 -2.58 -11.65
C GLY A 99 6.82 -2.32 -10.51
N ILE A 100 7.20 -1.52 -9.52
CA ILE A 100 6.36 -1.11 -8.39
C ILE A 100 5.70 0.23 -8.71
N GLU A 101 4.37 0.28 -8.56
CA GLU A 101 3.62 1.52 -8.75
C GLU A 101 3.83 2.45 -7.55
N CYS A 102 4.02 3.75 -7.79
CA CYS A 102 4.08 4.75 -6.72
C CYS A 102 2.76 5.51 -6.61
N LYS A 103 2.22 5.60 -5.40
CA LYS A 103 1.00 6.39 -5.13
C LYS A 103 1.23 7.37 -4.00
N VAL A 104 1.01 8.66 -4.29
CA VAL A 104 1.13 9.73 -3.31
C VAL A 104 -0.26 10.13 -2.82
N PHE A 105 -0.43 10.23 -1.51
CA PHE A 105 -1.68 10.58 -0.87
C PHE A 105 -1.56 11.88 -0.09
N ASP A 106 -2.52 12.78 -0.29
CA ASP A 106 -2.72 13.93 0.58
C ASP A 106 -3.42 13.45 1.87
N TYR A 107 -2.67 13.40 2.97
CA TYR A 107 -3.16 12.93 4.25
C TYR A 107 -4.25 13.84 4.84
N ASP A 108 -4.13 15.16 4.66
CA ASP A 108 -5.10 16.10 5.19
C ASP A 108 -6.43 15.96 4.45
N ALA A 109 -6.38 15.84 3.12
CA ALA A 109 -7.58 15.55 2.33
C ALA A 109 -8.22 14.20 2.69
N LEU A 110 -7.43 13.15 2.93
CA LEU A 110 -7.95 11.85 3.35
C LEU A 110 -8.63 11.90 4.74
N ARG A 111 -8.09 12.71 5.65
CA ARG A 111 -8.64 12.89 7.00
C ARG A 111 -9.90 13.75 7.01
N GLU A 112 -9.98 14.80 6.19
CA GLU A 112 -11.18 15.63 6.10
C GLU A 112 -12.41 14.84 5.62
N ILE A 113 -12.22 13.87 4.72
CA ILE A 113 -13.27 12.94 4.31
C ILE A 113 -13.74 12.05 5.49
N ASP A 114 -12.89 11.82 6.49
CA ASP A 114 -13.21 11.08 7.72
C ASP A 114 -14.01 11.90 8.72
N ASP A 115 -13.54 13.10 9.02
CA ASP A 115 -14.22 14.02 9.93
C ASP A 115 -15.60 14.44 9.38
N GLY A 116 -15.77 14.49 8.05
CA GLY A 116 -17.05 14.75 7.39
C GLY A 116 -18.08 13.63 7.54
N LYS A 117 -17.66 12.36 7.66
CA LYS A 117 -18.55 11.21 7.91
C LYS A 117 -18.89 11.05 9.39
N LEU A 118 -17.98 11.42 10.29
CA LEU A 118 -18.19 11.41 11.74
C LEU A 118 -19.15 12.52 12.25
N ARG A 119 -19.46 13.52 11.41
CA ARG A 119 -20.37 14.64 11.75
C ARG A 119 -21.82 14.46 11.29
N LEU A 120 -22.17 13.33 10.69
CA LEU A 120 -23.57 13.02 10.40
C LEU A 120 -24.20 12.43 11.68
N PHE A 121 -24.76 13.32 12.50
CA PHE A 121 -25.64 12.99 13.62
C PHE A 121 -26.97 12.41 13.13
#